data_AF-A0A8H7TID4-F1
#
_entry.id   AF-A0A8H7TID4-F1
#
_cell.length_a   1.000
_cell.length_b   1.000
_cell.length_c   1.000
_cell.angle_alpha   90.00
_cell.angle_beta   90.00
_cell.angle_gamma   90.00
#
_symmetry.space_group_name_H-M   'P 1'
#
loop_
_entity.id
_entity.type
_entity.pdbx_description
1 polymer ?
#
loop_
_entity_poly.entity_id
_entity_poly.type
_entity_poly.pdbx_seq_one_letter_code
_entity_poly.pdbx_strand_id
1 'polypeptide(L)'
;MRLDRDEHGNITTIGLSDQERSVGRENYDFYCFLIWPFIEASWLAAVSLIGLTPPEGKTDIWIESSKAQDTAQTLGKTLYHQGDLSYFEAVNKETLRNSYVRFEQEQMVHVVRSKDAKVPPRIQLDPTWRPPRDPTTGKVQASGKLWEFTEKIASSRREGKNRRDGATVSSRVLRLTDILGQKMFNEAEAGERSSGKGKAPTRLSKDEEETLSRAKREARRRRKLEARPNL
;
A
#
# COMPACT_ATOMS: atom_id res chain seq x y z
N MET A 1 3.56 -1.39 36.70
CA MET A 1 3.98 -2.81 36.60
C MET A 1 3.64 -3.60 37.87
N ARG A 2 2.77 -4.61 37.75
CA ARG A 2 2.44 -5.62 38.78
C ARG A 2 3.24 -6.90 38.49
N LEU A 3 3.84 -7.47 39.53
CA LEU A 3 4.59 -8.73 39.45
C LEU A 3 3.92 -9.73 40.39
N ASP A 4 3.35 -10.79 39.83
CA ASP A 4 2.88 -11.92 40.62
C ASP A 4 4.03 -12.93 40.72
N ARG A 5 4.24 -13.45 41.93
CA ARG A 5 5.30 -14.41 42.23
C ARG A 5 4.73 -15.69 42.83
N ASP A 6 5.37 -16.81 42.57
CA ASP A 6 5.05 -18.09 43.23
C ASP A 6 5.57 -18.13 44.68
N GLU A 7 5.28 -19.23 45.37
CA GLU A 7 5.73 -19.49 46.75
C GLU A 7 7.26 -19.55 46.89
N HIS A 8 7.99 -19.72 45.78
CA HIS A 8 9.46 -19.74 45.71
C HIS A 8 10.05 -18.38 45.28
N GLY A 9 9.22 -17.35 45.09
CA GLY A 9 9.63 -16.00 44.72
C GLY A 9 9.90 -15.78 43.22
N ASN A 10 9.66 -16.77 42.36
CA ASN A 10 9.81 -16.66 40.91
C ASN A 10 8.64 -15.88 40.31
N ILE A 11 8.92 -15.07 39.30
CA ILE A 11 7.88 -14.29 38.60
C ILE A 11 7.05 -15.23 37.72
N THR A 12 5.75 -15.31 37.99
CA THR A 12 4.81 -16.15 37.22
C THR A 12 3.97 -15.34 36.25
N THR A 13 3.71 -14.06 36.57
CA THR A 13 2.94 -13.17 35.70
C THR A 13 3.44 -11.74 35.83
N ILE A 14 3.61 -11.08 34.70
CA ILE A 14 3.90 -9.66 34.60
C ILE A 14 2.65 -8.98 34.07
N GLY A 15 2.12 -8.01 34.80
CA GLY A 15 0.92 -7.26 34.43
C GLY A 15 1.10 -5.75 34.59
N LEU A 16 0.07 -5.01 34.17
CA LEU A 16 -0.07 -3.59 34.48
C LEU A 16 -0.28 -3.41 35.99
N SER A 17 0.25 -2.34 36.58
CA SER A 17 -0.07 -2.00 37.98
C SER A 17 -1.55 -1.64 38.11
N ASP A 18 -2.08 -1.71 39.33
CA ASP A 18 -3.49 -1.37 39.57
C ASP A 18 -3.79 0.11 39.24
N GLN A 19 -2.79 0.99 39.38
CA GLN A 19 -2.90 2.38 38.95
C GLN A 19 -2.95 2.54 37.43
N GLU A 20 -2.17 1.76 36.67
CA GLU A 20 -2.26 1.74 35.20
C GLU A 20 -3.61 1.16 34.74
N ARG A 21 -4.13 0.15 35.45
CA ARG A 21 -5.48 -0.40 35.18
C ARG A 21 -6.60 0.57 35.51
N SER A 22 -6.47 1.37 36.57
CA SER A 22 -7.49 2.37 36.94
C SER A 22 -7.59 3.52 35.95
N VAL A 23 -6.49 3.84 35.27
CA VAL A 23 -6.45 4.82 34.16
C VAL A 23 -7.04 4.22 32.86
N GLY A 24 -7.33 2.92 32.85
CA GLY A 24 -8.04 2.24 31.76
C GLY A 24 -7.20 2.18 30.49
N ARG A 25 -7.80 2.58 29.35
CA ARG A 25 -7.13 2.55 28.04
C ARG A 25 -6.46 3.86 27.66
N GLU A 26 -6.45 4.88 28.52
CA GLU A 26 -5.99 6.22 28.13
C GLU A 26 -4.56 6.24 27.58
N ASN A 27 -3.60 5.61 28.29
CA ASN A 27 -2.21 5.52 27.82
C ASN A 27 -2.08 4.68 26.54
N TYR A 28 -2.81 3.57 26.46
CA TYR A 28 -2.82 2.71 25.27
C TYR A 28 -3.37 3.46 24.05
N ASP A 29 -4.53 4.10 24.20
CA ASP A 29 -5.18 4.88 23.16
C ASP A 29 -4.34 6.11 22.77
N PHE A 30 -3.61 6.72 23.71
CA PHE A 30 -2.65 7.80 23.44
C PHE A 30 -1.49 7.32 22.57
N TYR A 31 -0.81 6.24 22.92
CA TYR A 31 0.27 5.70 22.08
C TYR A 31 -0.25 5.25 20.72
N CYS A 32 -1.42 4.60 20.69
CA CYS A 32 -2.07 4.22 19.45
C CYS A 32 -2.48 5.44 18.61
N PHE A 33 -2.89 6.55 19.21
CA PHE A 33 -3.17 7.79 18.50
C PHE A 33 -1.94 8.33 17.76
N LEU A 34 -0.73 8.16 18.33
CA LEU A 34 0.52 8.55 17.67
C LEU A 34 0.88 7.61 16.49
N ILE A 35 0.49 6.34 16.54
CA ILE A 35 0.92 5.30 15.59
C ILE A 35 -0.12 5.03 14.49
N TRP A 36 -1.41 5.03 14.82
CA TRP A 36 -2.50 4.69 13.91
C TRP A 36 -2.51 5.50 12.61
N PRO A 37 -2.20 6.81 12.57
CA PRO A 37 -2.08 7.54 11.31
C PRO A 37 -1.11 6.89 10.32
N PHE A 38 0.02 6.36 10.79
CA PHE A 38 1.03 5.68 9.96
C PHE A 38 0.56 4.30 9.49
N ILE A 39 -0.18 3.57 10.34
CA ILE A 39 -0.81 2.30 9.96
C ILE A 39 -1.88 2.56 8.89
N GLU A 40 -2.71 3.59 9.06
CA GLU A 40 -3.71 3.98 8.07
C GLU A 40 -3.08 4.47 6.76
N ALA A 41 -1.96 5.20 6.81
CA ALA A 41 -1.22 5.60 5.61
C ALA A 41 -0.65 4.39 4.85
N SER A 42 -0.07 3.43 5.58
CA SER A 42 0.47 2.19 5.00
C SER A 42 -0.66 1.36 4.37
N TRP A 43 -1.81 1.28 5.03
CA TRP A 43 -3.01 0.64 4.47
C TRP A 43 -3.50 1.36 3.22
N LEU A 44 -3.64 2.69 3.26
CA LEU A 44 -4.10 3.49 2.12
C LEU A 44 -3.15 3.32 0.92
N ALA A 45 -1.85 3.32 1.16
CA ALA A 45 -0.86 3.08 0.12
C ALA A 45 -0.96 1.64 -0.44
N ALA A 46 -1.22 0.63 0.39
CA ALA A 46 -1.42 -0.74 -0.06
C ALA A 46 -2.72 -0.88 -0.89
N VAL A 47 -3.81 -0.26 -0.44
CA VAL A 47 -5.07 -0.18 -1.20
C VAL A 47 -4.82 0.48 -2.54
N SER A 48 -4.11 1.61 -2.60
CA SER A 48 -3.88 2.33 -3.86
C SER A 48 -3.06 1.52 -4.88
N LEU A 49 -2.27 0.54 -4.43
CA LEU A 49 -1.61 -0.41 -5.34
C LEU A 49 -2.61 -1.27 -6.12
N ILE A 50 -3.79 -1.55 -5.57
CA ILE A 50 -4.85 -2.27 -6.29
C ILE A 50 -5.27 -1.48 -7.54
N GLY A 51 -5.23 -0.14 -7.48
CA GLY A 51 -5.48 0.73 -8.63
C GLY A 51 -4.42 0.65 -9.73
N LEU A 52 -3.26 0.06 -9.45
CA LEU A 52 -2.22 -0.26 -10.45
C LEU A 52 -2.43 -1.62 -11.12
N THR A 53 -3.53 -2.32 -10.82
CA THR A 53 -3.91 -3.54 -11.52
C THR A 53 -4.35 -3.18 -12.93
N PRO A 54 -3.63 -3.62 -13.98
CA PRO A 54 -3.94 -3.23 -15.35
C PRO A 54 -5.35 -3.70 -15.73
N PRO A 55 -6.14 -2.86 -16.43
CA PRO A 55 -7.33 -3.31 -17.15
C PRO A 55 -6.97 -4.37 -18.19
N GLU A 56 -7.98 -5.09 -18.67
CA GLU A 56 -7.79 -6.11 -19.71
C GLU A 56 -7.15 -5.50 -20.97
N GLY A 57 -6.14 -6.19 -21.52
CA GLY A 57 -5.36 -5.72 -22.67
C GLY A 57 -4.32 -4.61 -22.38
N LYS A 58 -4.18 -4.14 -21.13
CA LYS A 58 -3.27 -3.03 -20.75
C LYS A 58 -2.09 -3.46 -19.87
N THR A 59 -1.60 -4.69 -20.02
CA THR A 59 -0.63 -5.31 -19.10
C THR A 59 0.74 -4.65 -19.07
N ASP A 60 1.11 -3.95 -20.15
CA ASP A 60 2.45 -3.43 -20.38
C ASP A 60 2.56 -1.92 -20.15
N ILE A 61 1.52 -1.32 -19.57
CA ILE A 61 1.48 0.10 -19.26
C ILE A 61 2.18 0.37 -17.93
N TRP A 62 3.09 1.34 -17.97
CA TRP A 62 3.81 1.91 -16.85
C TRP A 62 3.23 3.28 -16.53
N ILE A 63 2.93 3.48 -15.25
CA ILE A 63 2.27 4.69 -14.76
C ILE A 63 3.33 5.62 -14.18
N GLU A 64 3.19 6.93 -14.36
CA GLU A 64 4.09 7.88 -13.68
C GLU A 64 3.95 7.76 -12.15
N SER A 65 5.06 7.60 -11.44
CA SER A 65 5.06 7.34 -9.98
C SER A 65 4.38 8.45 -9.19
N SER A 66 4.54 9.71 -9.63
CA SER A 66 3.88 10.89 -9.04
C SER A 66 2.36 10.78 -9.14
N LYS A 67 1.82 10.43 -10.33
CA LYS A 67 0.38 10.27 -10.58
C LYS A 67 -0.22 9.15 -9.74
N ALA A 68 0.49 8.03 -9.58
CA ALA A 68 0.05 6.96 -8.69
C ALA A 68 -0.08 7.44 -7.24
N GLN A 69 0.90 8.21 -6.74
CA GLN A 69 0.89 8.79 -5.39
C GLN A 69 -0.19 9.87 -5.20
N ASP A 70 -0.40 10.72 -6.20
CA ASP A 70 -1.44 11.76 -6.15
C ASP A 70 -2.85 11.15 -6.25
N THR A 71 -3.00 10.04 -6.98
CA THR A 71 -4.23 9.23 -7.00
C THR A 71 -4.48 8.59 -5.64
N ALA A 72 -3.45 8.07 -4.97
CA ALA A 72 -3.54 7.54 -3.61
C ALA A 72 -4.00 8.61 -2.61
N GLN A 73 -3.48 9.84 -2.70
CA GLN A 73 -3.96 10.96 -1.88
C GLN A 73 -5.42 11.30 -2.17
N THR A 74 -5.82 11.33 -3.45
CA THR A 74 -7.21 11.61 -3.84
C THR A 74 -8.15 10.57 -3.24
N LEU A 75 -7.81 9.28 -3.35
CA LEU A 75 -8.52 8.20 -2.69
C LEU A 75 -8.60 8.43 -1.18
N GLY A 76 -7.47 8.73 -0.54
CA GLY A 76 -7.40 8.98 0.90
C GLY A 76 -8.34 10.09 1.38
N LYS A 77 -8.35 11.24 0.68
CA LYS A 77 -9.28 12.34 1.00
C LYS A 77 -10.73 11.87 0.89
N THR A 78 -11.08 11.13 -0.16
CA THR A 78 -12.43 10.57 -0.33
C THR A 78 -12.78 9.61 0.80
N LEU A 79 -11.90 8.66 1.15
CA LEU A 79 -12.14 7.69 2.22
C LEU A 79 -12.27 8.35 3.59
N TYR A 80 -11.49 9.40 3.86
CA TYR A 80 -11.62 10.17 5.10
C TYR A 80 -13.00 10.84 5.22
N HIS A 81 -13.44 11.54 4.18
CA HIS A 81 -14.77 12.18 4.18
C HIS A 81 -15.92 11.17 4.22
N GLN A 82 -15.72 9.94 3.73
CA GLN A 82 -16.69 8.84 3.82
C GLN A 82 -16.66 8.10 5.16
N GLY A 83 -15.72 8.44 6.06
CA GLY A 83 -15.54 7.76 7.35
C GLY A 83 -14.87 6.39 7.26
N ASP A 84 -14.28 6.05 6.11
CA ASP A 84 -13.54 4.81 5.86
C ASP A 84 -12.06 4.92 6.28
N LEU A 85 -11.53 6.15 6.40
CA LEU A 85 -10.29 6.49 7.11
C LEU A 85 -10.61 7.31 8.37
N SER A 86 -9.86 7.07 9.45
CA SER A 86 -10.06 7.75 10.73
C SER A 86 -9.21 9.01 10.87
N TYR A 87 -8.03 9.02 10.25
CA TYR A 87 -7.01 10.06 10.39
C TYR A 87 -6.74 10.74 9.05
N PHE A 88 -6.87 12.05 9.00
CA PHE A 88 -6.55 12.80 7.78
C PHE A 88 -5.04 12.86 7.54
N GLU A 89 -4.26 12.77 8.61
CA GLU A 89 -2.80 12.70 8.61
C GLU A 89 -2.29 11.49 7.79
N ALA A 90 -3.09 10.43 7.69
CA ALA A 90 -2.78 9.25 6.87
C ALA A 90 -2.65 9.59 5.37
N VAL A 91 -3.19 10.72 4.93
CA VAL A 91 -3.17 11.19 3.54
C VAL A 91 -1.92 12.05 3.24
N ASN A 92 -0.99 12.16 4.19
CA ASN A 92 0.25 12.92 4.00
C ASN A 92 1.12 12.36 2.85
N LYS A 93 1.57 13.25 1.96
CA LYS A 93 2.35 12.88 0.76
C LYS A 93 3.67 12.17 1.08
N GLU A 94 4.38 12.62 2.11
CA GLU A 94 5.67 12.02 2.49
C GLU A 94 5.48 10.63 3.12
N THR A 95 4.44 10.48 3.95
CA THR A 95 4.11 9.20 4.58
C THR A 95 3.69 8.15 3.55
N LEU A 96 2.89 8.55 2.56
CA LEU A 96 2.53 7.71 1.42
C LEU A 96 3.77 7.35 0.59
N ARG A 97 4.64 8.31 0.29
CA ARG A 97 5.89 8.06 -0.44
C ARG A 97 6.77 7.03 0.28
N ASN A 98 6.93 7.15 1.59
CA ASN A 98 7.69 6.19 2.40
C ASN A 98 7.11 4.78 2.31
N SER A 99 5.78 4.66 2.30
CA SER A 99 5.10 3.37 2.10
C SER A 99 5.40 2.78 0.72
N TYR A 100 5.35 3.60 -0.35
CA TYR A 100 5.70 3.15 -1.71
C TYR A 100 7.16 2.71 -1.83
N VAL A 101 8.10 3.42 -1.19
CA VAL A 101 9.51 3.01 -1.14
C VAL A 101 9.64 1.65 -0.46
N ARG A 102 8.90 1.41 0.62
CA ARG A 102 8.90 0.10 1.27
C ARG A 102 8.33 -0.99 0.35
N PHE A 103 7.25 -0.70 -0.39
CA PHE A 103 6.69 -1.66 -1.34
C PHE A 103 7.62 -1.96 -2.52
N GLU A 104 8.43 -0.99 -2.97
CA GLU A 104 9.49 -1.20 -3.96
C GLU A 104 10.57 -2.14 -3.41
N GLN A 105 11.03 -1.91 -2.18
CA GLN A 105 12.02 -2.77 -1.49
C GLN A 105 11.50 -4.21 -1.31
N GLU A 106 10.22 -4.37 -0.98
CA GLU A 106 9.57 -5.67 -0.82
C GLU A 106 9.19 -6.33 -2.17
N GLN A 107 9.55 -5.72 -3.30
CA GLN A 107 9.29 -6.20 -4.67
C GLN A 107 7.78 -6.42 -4.93
N MET A 108 6.95 -5.59 -4.31
CA MET A 108 5.51 -5.52 -4.60
C MET A 108 5.26 -4.68 -5.84
N VAL A 109 6.02 -3.59 -5.98
CA VAL A 109 6.02 -2.69 -7.13
C VAL A 109 7.43 -2.57 -7.69
N HIS A 110 7.51 -2.23 -8.97
CA HIS A 110 8.76 -1.94 -9.65
C HIS A 110 8.74 -0.48 -10.10
N VAL A 111 9.83 0.25 -9.83
CA VAL A 111 10.00 1.62 -10.29
C VAL A 111 11.18 1.69 -11.24
N VAL A 112 10.93 2.19 -12.45
CA VAL A 112 11.96 2.45 -13.45
C VAL A 112 12.23 3.94 -13.50
N ARG A 113 13.53 4.28 -13.47
CA ARG A 113 14.05 5.64 -13.56
C ARG A 113 14.84 5.74 -14.85
N SER A 114 14.43 6.64 -15.75
CA SER A 114 15.12 6.85 -17.02
C SER A 114 16.47 7.53 -16.79
N LYS A 115 17.41 7.33 -17.74
CA LYS A 115 18.66 8.12 -17.81
C LYS A 115 18.38 9.57 -18.20
N ASP A 116 17.30 9.82 -18.95
CA ASP A 116 16.85 11.18 -19.27
C ASP A 116 16.07 11.74 -18.07
N ALA A 117 16.65 12.75 -17.42
CA ALA A 117 16.04 13.43 -16.28
C ALA A 117 14.68 14.09 -16.61
N LYS A 118 14.36 14.30 -17.90
CA LYS A 118 13.05 14.81 -18.34
C LYS A 118 11.95 13.77 -18.31
N VAL A 119 12.30 12.48 -18.24
CA VAL A 119 11.34 11.38 -18.16
C VAL A 119 11.12 11.05 -16.68
N PRO A 120 9.95 11.39 -16.11
CA PRO A 120 9.70 11.11 -14.70
C PRO A 120 9.71 9.59 -14.41
N PRO A 121 10.02 9.18 -13.17
CA PRO A 121 9.97 7.77 -12.77
C PRO A 121 8.61 7.16 -13.03
N ARG A 122 8.62 5.88 -13.41
CA ARG A 122 7.40 5.12 -13.69
C ARG A 122 7.32 3.89 -12.81
N ILE A 123 6.11 3.52 -12.42
CA ILE A 123 5.78 2.43 -11.53
C ILE A 123 4.86 1.42 -12.21
N GLN A 124 5.06 0.15 -11.86
CA GLN A 124 4.14 -0.92 -12.22
C GLN A 124 4.03 -1.91 -11.05
N LEU A 125 2.83 -2.46 -10.84
CA LEU A 125 2.61 -3.55 -9.90
C LEU A 125 3.25 -4.84 -10.41
N ASP A 126 3.99 -5.53 -9.54
CA ASP A 126 4.54 -6.83 -9.88
C ASP A 126 3.43 -7.83 -10.25
N PRO A 127 3.58 -8.65 -11.30
CA PRO A 127 2.53 -9.57 -11.74
C PRO A 127 2.00 -10.50 -10.65
N THR A 128 2.86 -10.92 -9.69
CA THR A 128 2.46 -11.82 -8.60
C THR A 128 1.60 -11.15 -7.53
N TRP A 129 1.55 -9.82 -7.53
CA TRP A 129 0.76 -9.01 -6.61
C TRP A 129 -0.51 -8.44 -7.26
N ARG A 130 -0.73 -8.64 -8.57
CA ARG A 130 -1.93 -8.20 -9.27
C ARG A 130 -3.13 -9.05 -8.81
N PRO A 131 -4.15 -8.47 -8.15
CA PRO A 131 -5.40 -9.16 -7.93
C PRO A 131 -6.05 -9.55 -9.26
N PRO A 132 -6.79 -10.67 -9.31
CA PRO A 132 -7.51 -11.05 -10.51
C PRO A 132 -8.64 -10.06 -10.82
N ARG A 133 -8.99 -9.98 -12.11
CA ARG A 133 -10.18 -9.27 -12.58
C ARG A 133 -11.25 -10.27 -12.98
N ASP A 134 -12.49 -9.90 -12.72
CA ASP A 134 -13.66 -10.66 -13.13
C ASP A 134 -13.76 -10.69 -14.67
N PRO A 135 -13.79 -11.86 -15.33
CA PRO A 135 -13.79 -11.94 -16.80
C PRO A 135 -15.04 -11.36 -17.47
N THR A 136 -16.15 -11.25 -16.76
CA THR A 136 -17.43 -10.77 -17.32
C THR A 136 -17.59 -9.27 -17.13
N THR A 137 -17.20 -8.76 -15.96
CA THR A 137 -17.40 -7.34 -15.59
C THR A 137 -16.14 -6.50 -15.72
N GLY A 138 -14.96 -7.11 -15.85
CA GLY A 138 -13.66 -6.44 -15.89
C GLY A 138 -13.22 -5.84 -14.56
N LYS A 139 -14.01 -5.98 -13.49
CA LYS A 139 -13.75 -5.37 -12.18
C LYS A 139 -12.67 -6.12 -11.42
N VAL A 140 -11.89 -5.40 -10.61
CA VAL A 140 -10.94 -6.04 -9.70
C VAL A 140 -11.68 -6.85 -8.63
N GLN A 141 -11.21 -8.07 -8.37
CA GLN A 141 -11.76 -8.94 -7.34
C GLN A 141 -11.03 -8.75 -6.01
N ALA A 142 -11.77 -8.88 -4.90
CA ALA A 142 -11.25 -8.83 -3.54
C ALA A 142 -10.53 -10.14 -3.15
N SER A 143 -9.48 -10.50 -3.90
CA SER A 143 -8.74 -11.74 -3.68
C SER A 143 -7.26 -11.61 -4.08
N GLY A 144 -6.48 -12.63 -3.73
CA GLY A 144 -5.06 -12.70 -4.03
C GLY A 144 -4.18 -11.99 -3.00
N LYS A 145 -2.87 -12.09 -3.22
CA LYS A 145 -1.84 -11.73 -2.25
C LYS A 145 -1.89 -10.28 -1.77
N LEU A 146 -2.17 -9.34 -2.68
CA LEU A 146 -2.26 -7.92 -2.32
C LEU A 146 -3.51 -7.60 -1.49
N TRP A 147 -4.62 -8.28 -1.77
CA TRP A 147 -5.84 -8.16 -0.96
C TRP A 147 -5.60 -8.67 0.45
N GLU A 148 -5.06 -9.88 0.59
CA GLU A 148 -4.72 -10.48 1.89
C GLU A 148 -3.75 -9.61 2.70
N PHE A 149 -2.74 -9.05 2.04
CA PHE A 149 -1.81 -8.11 2.67
C PHE A 149 -2.52 -6.85 3.18
N THR A 150 -3.42 -6.29 2.37
CA THR A 150 -4.22 -5.11 2.72
C THR A 150 -5.15 -5.39 3.90
N GLU A 151 -5.84 -6.53 3.91
CA GLU A 151 -6.70 -6.98 5.01
C GLU A 151 -5.91 -7.22 6.29
N LYS A 152 -4.68 -7.75 6.19
CA LYS A 152 -3.80 -7.92 7.35
C LYS A 152 -3.46 -6.58 7.99
N ILE A 153 -3.14 -5.54 7.22
CA ILE A 153 -2.94 -4.18 7.77
C ILE A 153 -4.25 -3.64 8.33
N ALA A 154 -5.38 -3.88 7.63
CA ALA A 154 -6.69 -3.42 8.06
C ALA A 154 -7.05 -3.95 9.46
N SER A 155 -6.66 -5.18 9.80
CA SER A 155 -6.88 -5.76 11.13
C SER A 155 -6.27 -4.95 12.27
N SER A 156 -5.15 -4.24 12.02
CA SER A 156 -4.41 -3.45 13.02
C SER A 156 -4.78 -1.96 13.04
N ARG A 157 -5.64 -1.52 12.13
CA ARG A 157 -6.16 -0.15 12.11
C ARG A 157 -7.12 0.07 13.28
N ARG A 158 -7.17 1.30 13.77
CA ARG A 158 -8.21 1.75 14.69
C ARG A 158 -9.59 1.38 14.14
N GLU A 159 -10.50 0.98 15.03
CA GLU A 159 -11.90 0.86 14.67
C GLU A 159 -12.43 2.24 14.23
N GLY A 160 -12.60 2.43 12.91
CA GLY A 160 -13.24 3.60 12.35
C GLY A 160 -14.73 3.65 12.69
N LYS A 161 -15.36 4.82 12.53
CA LYS A 161 -16.78 5.03 12.86
C LYS A 161 -17.72 4.05 12.14
N ASN A 162 -17.36 3.61 10.92
CA ASN A 162 -18.16 2.71 10.07
C ASN A 162 -17.63 1.26 10.01
N ARG A 163 -16.69 0.85 10.88
CA ARG A 163 -16.12 -0.53 10.81
C ARG A 163 -17.08 -1.64 11.23
N ARG A 164 -18.28 -1.30 11.73
CA ARG A 164 -19.35 -2.27 11.99
C ARG A 164 -19.93 -2.85 10.70
N ASP A 165 -19.69 -2.21 9.55
CA ASP A 165 -20.19 -2.64 8.22
C ASP A 165 -19.06 -3.18 7.31
N GLY A 166 -18.13 -3.95 7.87
CA GLY A 166 -16.84 -4.32 7.24
C GLY A 166 -16.89 -4.78 5.77
N ALA A 167 -17.85 -5.64 5.38
CA ALA A 167 -17.97 -6.13 4.00
C ALA A 167 -18.39 -5.04 2.99
N THR A 168 -19.26 -4.12 3.42
CA THR A 168 -19.76 -3.02 2.57
C THR A 168 -18.70 -1.92 2.41
N VAL A 169 -17.87 -1.70 3.43
CA VAL A 169 -16.73 -0.78 3.36
C VAL A 169 -15.66 -1.33 2.40
N SER A 170 -15.28 -2.60 2.53
CA SER A 170 -14.27 -3.23 1.67
C SER A 170 -14.65 -3.22 0.19
N SER A 171 -15.92 -3.50 -0.15
CA SER A 171 -16.40 -3.44 -1.55
C SER A 171 -16.43 -2.03 -2.13
N ARG A 172 -16.79 -1.02 -1.31
CA ARG A 172 -16.79 0.39 -1.73
C ARG A 172 -15.38 0.91 -1.97
N VAL A 173 -14.46 0.65 -1.06
CA VAL A 173 -13.05 1.03 -1.16
C VAL A 173 -12.43 0.42 -2.42
N LEU A 174 -12.68 -0.87 -2.66
CA LEU A 174 -12.20 -1.56 -3.85
C LEU A 174 -12.77 -0.93 -5.13
N ARG A 175 -14.08 -0.64 -5.16
CA ARG A 175 -14.74 0.01 -6.30
C ARG A 175 -14.15 1.39 -6.60
N LEU A 176 -13.96 2.23 -5.59
CA LEU A 176 -13.37 3.57 -5.75
C LEU A 176 -11.94 3.47 -6.28
N THR A 177 -11.17 2.53 -5.74
CA THR A 177 -9.80 2.27 -6.17
C THR A 177 -9.74 1.81 -7.62
N ASP A 178 -10.62 0.91 -8.05
CA ASP A 178 -10.69 0.46 -9.45
C ASP A 178 -11.10 1.60 -10.40
N ILE A 179 -12.08 2.43 -10.03
CA ILE A 179 -12.48 3.62 -10.81
C ILE A 179 -11.29 4.57 -11.02
N LEU A 180 -10.58 4.91 -9.94
CA LEU A 180 -9.42 5.78 -10.00
C LEU A 180 -8.28 5.15 -10.81
N GLY A 181 -8.06 3.85 -10.64
CA GLY A 181 -7.09 3.08 -11.42
C GLY A 181 -7.38 3.13 -12.92
N GLN A 182 -8.61 2.82 -13.32
CA GLN A 182 -9.03 2.86 -14.73
C GLN A 182 -8.84 4.26 -15.33
N LYS A 183 -9.22 5.32 -14.62
CA LYS A 183 -8.98 6.70 -15.05
C LYS A 183 -7.49 6.97 -15.26
N MET A 184 -6.66 6.56 -14.31
CA MET A 184 -5.20 6.74 -14.38
C MET A 184 -4.57 5.98 -15.57
N PHE A 185 -5.00 4.76 -15.88
CA PHE A 185 -4.56 4.03 -17.07
C PHE A 185 -5.00 4.72 -18.38
N ASN A 186 -6.25 5.17 -18.45
CA ASN A 186 -6.76 5.89 -19.63
C ASN A 186 -6.00 7.19 -19.88
N GLU A 187 -5.67 7.94 -18.83
CA GLU A 187 -4.88 9.17 -18.91
C GLU A 187 -3.44 8.92 -19.32
N ALA A 188 -2.84 7.80 -18.91
CA ALA A 188 -1.50 7.41 -19.34
C ALA A 188 -1.45 7.17 -20.85
N GLU A 189 -2.40 6.40 -21.39
CA GLU A 189 -2.49 6.14 -22.84
C GLU A 189 -2.82 7.40 -23.65
N ALA A 190 -3.78 8.22 -23.19
CA ALA A 190 -4.10 9.48 -23.85
C ALA A 190 -2.90 10.46 -23.82
N GLY A 191 -2.12 10.42 -22.74
CA GLY A 191 -0.89 11.18 -22.59
C GLY A 191 0.17 10.81 -23.64
N GLU A 192 0.28 9.53 -23.99
CA GLU A 192 1.18 9.04 -25.03
C GLU A 192 0.74 9.47 -26.44
N ARG A 193 -0.57 9.38 -26.73
CA ARG A 193 -1.13 9.74 -28.05
C ARG A 193 -1.06 11.24 -28.36
N SER A 194 -0.92 12.09 -27.35
CA SER A 194 -0.92 13.56 -27.48
C SER A 194 0.47 14.19 -27.67
N SER A 195 1.49 13.38 -27.97
CA SER A 195 2.91 13.72 -28.25
C SER A 195 3.34 15.18 -27.98
N GLY A 196 3.49 15.53 -26.71
CA GLY A 196 4.17 16.75 -26.27
C GLY A 196 5.53 16.41 -25.64
N LYS A 197 6.58 17.14 -26.01
CA LYS A 197 7.92 17.03 -25.38
C LYS A 197 7.77 17.10 -23.84
N GLY A 198 8.19 16.05 -23.13
CA GLY A 198 8.19 16.01 -21.66
C GLY A 198 7.20 15.06 -20.98
N LYS A 199 6.41 14.26 -21.72
CA LYS A 199 5.58 13.20 -21.13
C LYS A 199 6.32 11.86 -21.12
N ALA A 200 6.23 11.12 -20.01
CA ALA A 200 6.86 9.81 -19.90
C ALA A 200 6.20 8.78 -20.83
N PRO A 201 6.97 7.94 -21.54
CA PRO A 201 6.41 6.85 -22.33
C PRO A 201 5.63 5.86 -21.46
N THR A 202 4.60 5.21 -21.99
CA THR A 202 3.86 4.19 -21.22
C THR A 202 4.56 2.85 -21.23
N ARG A 203 5.48 2.62 -22.16
CA ARG A 203 6.26 1.38 -22.30
C ARG A 203 7.73 1.62 -21.99
N LEU A 204 8.41 0.56 -21.57
CA LEU A 204 9.84 0.60 -21.33
C LEU A 204 10.60 0.51 -22.65
N SER A 205 11.78 1.12 -22.69
CA SER A 205 12.78 0.82 -23.70
C SER A 205 13.50 -0.49 -23.38
N LYS A 206 14.15 -1.11 -24.38
CA LYS A 206 14.93 -2.35 -24.18
C LYS A 206 15.99 -2.23 -23.08
N ASP A 207 16.68 -1.08 -23.02
CA ASP A 207 17.67 -0.79 -21.98
C ASP A 207 17.05 -0.75 -20.58
N GLU A 208 15.85 -0.19 -20.46
CA GLU A 208 15.11 -0.12 -19.19
C GLU A 208 14.60 -1.49 -18.75
N GLU A 209 14.11 -2.31 -19.70
CA GLU A 209 13.72 -3.69 -19.44
C GLU A 209 14.90 -4.52 -18.92
N GLU A 210 16.07 -4.38 -19.56
CA GLU A 210 17.26 -5.10 -19.14
C GLU A 210 17.71 -4.64 -17.73
N THR A 211 17.73 -3.33 -17.49
CA THR A 211 18.09 -2.76 -16.18
C THR A 211 17.15 -3.27 -15.09
N LEU A 212 15.84 -3.26 -15.36
CA LEU A 212 14.83 -3.78 -14.45
C LEU A 212 15.02 -5.28 -14.17
N SER A 213 15.29 -6.09 -15.20
CA SER A 213 15.49 -7.53 -15.06
C SER A 213 16.69 -7.86 -14.16
N ARG A 214 17.79 -7.10 -14.31
CA ARG A 214 18.99 -7.20 -13.47
C ARG A 214 18.68 -6.83 -12.02
N ALA A 215 17.97 -5.71 -11.81
CA ALA A 215 17.57 -5.27 -10.48
C ALA A 215 16.67 -6.28 -9.76
N LYS A 216 15.67 -6.86 -10.45
CA LYS A 216 14.80 -7.92 -9.89
C LYS A 216 15.59 -9.16 -9.47
N ARG A 217 16.56 -9.58 -10.30
CA ARG A 217 17.42 -10.74 -10.01
C ARG A 217 18.30 -10.48 -8.78
N GLU A 218 18.86 -9.28 -8.67
CA GLU A 218 19.67 -8.89 -7.52
C GLU A 218 18.84 -8.80 -6.23
N ALA A 219 17.67 -8.16 -6.27
CA ALA A 219 16.76 -8.09 -5.14
C ALA A 219 16.34 -9.48 -4.65
N ARG A 220 16.01 -10.40 -5.59
CA ARG A 220 15.68 -11.80 -5.25
C ARG A 220 16.85 -12.53 -4.61
N ARG A 221 18.08 -12.30 -5.08
CA ARG A 221 19.30 -12.87 -4.48
C ARG A 221 19.50 -12.34 -3.07
N ARG A 222 19.38 -11.02 -2.86
CA ARG A 222 19.53 -10.38 -1.55
C ARG A 222 18.51 -10.91 -0.55
N ARG A 223 17.24 -10.98 -0.93
CA ARG A 223 16.18 -11.54 -0.07
C ARG A 223 16.43 -12.99 0.32
N LYS A 224 16.97 -13.81 -0.59
CA LYS A 224 17.34 -15.20 -0.29
C LYS A 224 18.49 -15.29 0.72
N LEU A 225 19.41 -14.32 0.71
CA LEU A 225 20.50 -14.24 1.69
C LEU A 225 19.98 -13.75 3.05
N GLU A 226 19.10 -12.76 3.10
CA GLU A 226 18.48 -12.23 4.32
C GLU A 226 17.50 -13.22 4.97
N ALA A 227 16.83 -14.07 4.18
CA ALA A 227 15.92 -15.12 4.66
C ALA A 227 16.66 -16.36 5.20
N ARG A 228 18.00 -16.40 5.16
CA ARG A 228 18.76 -17.41 5.90
C ARG A 228 18.82 -16.94 7.35
N PRO A 229 18.22 -17.67 8.31
CA PRO A 229 18.47 -17.40 9.72
C PRO A 229 19.98 -17.54 9.93
N ASN A 230 20.57 -16.59 10.63
CA ASN A 230 22.01 -16.48 10.87
C ASN A 230 22.66 -17.84 11.18
N LEU A 231 23.73 -18.15 10.43
CA LEU A 231 24.89 -18.86 10.98
C LEU A 231 25.55 -17.96 12.02
#